data_AF-A0A365PFK8-F1
#
_entry.id   AF-A0A365PFK8-F1
#
_cell.length_a   1.000
_cell.length_b   1.000
_cell.length_c   1.000
_cell.angle_alpha   90.00
_cell.angle_beta   90.00
_cell.angle_gamma   90.00
#
_symmetry.space_group_name_H-M   'P 1'
#
loop_
_entity.id
_entity.type
_entity.pdbx_description
1 polymer ?
#
loop_
_entity_poly.entity_id
_entity_poly.type
_entity_poly.pdbx_seq_one_letter_code
_entity_poly.pdbx_strand_id
1 'polypeptide(L)'
;MFNSEKTEKPKTLTGQRLRSYAFALLTRRDYSQAELIAKLNQYAINPDEVAKLVEELASNNYQSDQRVAEQTLASQIRKGKGLQRIKQALKAKQLDEELITEELKEVDWLEQAYQLKVKKFGTEVSKDQKIKAKQIRFLQYRGFDMSVIMKAIARTSDEE
;
A
#
# COMPACT_ATOMS: atom_id res chain seq x y z
N MET A 1 -26.98 -11.61 15.68
CA MET A 1 -26.07 -10.58 16.22
C MET A 1 -25.10 -11.26 17.17
N PHE A 2 -23.85 -11.49 16.77
CA PHE A 2 -22.82 -11.99 17.68
C PHE A 2 -22.00 -10.78 18.13
N ASN A 3 -22.20 -10.38 19.39
CA ASN A 3 -21.39 -9.36 20.03
C ASN A 3 -20.03 -9.98 20.36
N SER A 4 -19.06 -9.81 19.48
CA SER A 4 -17.67 -10.17 19.77
C SER A 4 -17.10 -9.12 20.71
N GLU A 5 -17.24 -9.35 22.02
CA GLU A 5 -16.47 -8.66 23.05
C GLU A 5 -14.99 -8.82 22.72
N LYS A 6 -14.35 -7.74 22.26
CA LYS A 6 -12.91 -7.70 22.10
C LYS A 6 -12.33 -7.75 23.51
N THR A 7 -11.86 -8.92 23.93
CA THR A 7 -11.06 -9.06 25.14
C THR A 7 -9.82 -8.16 25.00
N GLU A 8 -9.77 -7.08 25.78
CA GLU A 8 -8.60 -6.22 25.83
C GLU A 8 -7.40 -7.05 26.28
N LYS A 9 -6.31 -6.99 25.50
CA LYS A 9 -5.08 -7.69 25.85
C LYS A 9 -4.45 -7.01 27.07
N PRO A 10 -3.88 -7.76 28.01
CA PRO A 10 -3.27 -7.18 29.19
C PRO A 10 -2.06 -6.31 28.79
N LYS A 11 -2.15 -5.01 29.07
CA LYS A 11 -1.07 -4.05 28.88
C LYS A 11 -0.01 -4.27 29.97
N THR A 12 1.12 -4.84 29.58
CA THR A 12 2.18 -5.33 30.50
C THR A 12 3.58 -4.92 30.09
N LEU A 13 3.76 -4.34 28.90
CA LEU A 13 5.08 -4.01 28.36
C LEU A 13 5.50 -2.58 28.74
N THR A 14 6.76 -2.45 29.16
CA THR A 14 7.48 -1.20 29.42
C THR A 14 8.99 -1.48 29.36
N GLY A 15 9.80 -0.42 29.27
CA GLY A 15 11.26 -0.43 29.29
C GLY A 15 11.86 -1.39 28.27
N GLN A 16 12.80 -2.21 28.73
CA GLN A 16 13.52 -3.15 27.89
C GLN A 16 12.60 -4.16 27.20
N ARG A 17 11.52 -4.61 27.86
CA ARG A 17 10.59 -5.59 27.27
C ARG A 17 9.81 -4.99 26.10
N LEU A 18 9.41 -3.72 26.21
CA LEU A 18 8.77 -2.98 25.12
C LEU A 18 9.73 -2.82 23.94
N ARG A 19 10.98 -2.41 24.21
CA ARG A 19 12.04 -2.29 23.20
C ARG A 19 12.33 -3.61 22.48
N SER A 20 12.51 -4.71 23.22
CA SER A 20 12.72 -6.04 22.63
C SER A 20 11.54 -6.46 21.75
N TYR A 21 10.32 -6.15 22.14
CA TYR A 21 9.14 -6.43 21.32
C TYR A 21 9.11 -5.57 20.05
N ALA A 22 9.48 -4.28 20.11
CA ALA A 22 9.59 -3.42 18.94
C ALA A 22 10.61 -3.98 17.92
N PHE A 23 11.80 -4.39 18.37
CA PHE A 23 12.78 -5.04 17.50
C PHE A 23 12.29 -6.38 16.94
N ALA A 24 11.59 -7.19 17.74
CA ALA A 24 10.99 -8.44 17.27
C ALA A 24 9.91 -8.22 16.19
N LEU A 25 9.27 -7.06 16.15
CA LEU A 25 8.38 -6.66 15.06
C LEU A 25 9.19 -6.25 13.82
N LEU A 26 10.14 -5.32 13.99
CA LEU A 26 10.94 -4.76 12.89
C LEU A 26 11.82 -5.79 12.18
N THR A 27 12.23 -6.85 12.86
CA THR A 27 12.95 -7.98 12.24
C THR A 27 12.10 -8.80 11.28
N ARG A 28 10.77 -8.77 11.40
CA ARG A 28 9.86 -9.56 10.54
C ARG A 28 9.48 -8.82 9.26
N ARG A 29 9.29 -7.51 9.35
CA ARG A 29 8.98 -6.61 8.25
C ARG A 29 9.17 -5.17 8.68
N ASP A 30 9.19 -4.26 7.72
CA ASP A 30 9.07 -2.84 8.00
C ASP A 30 7.63 -2.44 8.39
N TYR A 31 7.56 -1.48 9.31
CA TYR A 31 6.33 -0.88 9.82
C TYR A 31 6.43 0.63 9.64
N SER A 32 5.34 1.29 9.24
CA SER A 32 5.28 2.74 9.40
C SER A 32 5.29 3.10 10.89
N GLN A 33 5.66 4.34 11.23
CA GLN A 33 5.62 4.81 12.62
C GLN A 33 4.22 4.59 13.21
N ALA A 34 3.18 4.96 12.48
CA ALA A 34 1.80 4.74 12.87
C ALA A 34 1.45 3.26 13.10
N GLU A 35 1.84 2.36 12.19
CA GLU A 35 1.61 0.92 12.35
C GLU A 35 2.35 0.38 13.58
N LEU A 36 3.60 0.81 13.81
CA LEU A 36 4.43 0.36 14.93
C LEU A 36 3.86 0.86 16.26
N ILE A 37 3.53 2.15 16.37
CA ILE A 37 2.88 2.76 17.54
C ILE A 37 1.58 2.03 17.86
N ALA A 38 0.70 1.86 16.87
CA ALA A 38 -0.57 1.16 17.07
C ALA A 38 -0.38 -0.30 17.52
N LYS A 39 0.69 -0.97 17.06
CA LYS A 39 1.00 -2.35 17.45
C LYS A 39 1.56 -2.45 18.87
N LEU A 40 2.43 -1.52 19.26
CA LEU A 40 3.04 -1.46 20.58
C LEU A 40 2.00 -1.08 21.65
N ASN A 41 1.14 -0.10 21.37
CA ASN A 41 0.07 0.35 22.28
C ASN A 41 -0.99 -0.71 22.63
N GLN A 42 -1.06 -1.83 21.88
CA GLN A 42 -1.90 -2.97 22.25
C GLN A 42 -1.41 -3.67 23.53
N TYR A 43 -0.14 -3.50 23.90
CA TYR A 43 0.51 -4.20 25.00
C TYR A 43 1.28 -3.28 25.95
N ALA A 44 1.57 -2.04 25.55
CA ALA A 44 2.31 -1.08 26.36
C ALA A 44 1.45 -0.48 27.47
N ILE A 45 2.07 -0.23 28.63
CA ILE A 45 1.43 0.44 29.77
C ILE A 45 1.31 1.95 29.51
N ASN A 46 2.38 2.58 29.00
CA ASN A 46 2.45 4.02 28.76
C ASN A 46 2.58 4.35 27.25
N PRO A 47 1.59 5.01 26.64
CA PRO A 47 1.66 5.46 25.24
C PRO A 47 2.79 6.47 24.96
N ASP A 48 3.16 7.31 25.92
CA ASP A 48 4.24 8.30 25.73
C ASP A 48 5.61 7.62 25.62
N GLU A 49 5.78 6.50 26.33
CA GLU A 49 6.98 5.66 26.21
C GLU A 49 7.07 5.04 24.81
N VAL A 50 5.94 4.60 24.25
CA VAL A 50 5.87 4.07 22.88
C VAL A 50 6.24 5.15 21.87
N ALA A 51 5.69 6.36 21.98
CA ALA A 51 6.00 7.45 21.07
C ALA A 51 7.50 7.77 21.06
N LYS A 52 8.11 7.95 22.24
CA LYS A 52 9.55 8.21 22.38
C LYS A 52 10.41 7.08 21.84
N LEU A 53 10.04 5.83 22.11
CA LEU A 53 10.78 4.68 21.60
C LEU A 53 10.72 4.62 20.07
N VAL A 54 9.56 4.86 19.46
CA VAL A 54 9.43 4.83 17.99
C VAL A 54 10.20 5.97 17.34
N GLU A 55 10.19 7.16 17.92
CA GLU A 55 11.00 8.29 17.47
C GLU A 55 12.51 7.97 17.54
N GLU A 56 12.97 7.36 18.64
CA GLU A 56 14.36 6.88 18.79
C GLU A 56 14.72 5.84 17.72
N LEU A 57 13.85 4.86 17.48
CA LEU A 57 14.06 3.83 16.47
C LEU A 57 14.10 4.40 15.04
N ALA A 58 13.27 5.41 14.75
CA ALA A 58 13.29 6.12 13.49
C ALA A 58 14.59 6.92 13.31
N SER A 59 15.03 7.63 14.37
CA SER A 59 16.26 8.43 14.36
C SER A 59 17.51 7.58 14.16
N ASN A 60 17.49 6.32 14.61
CA ASN A 60 18.55 5.34 14.38
C ASN A 60 18.33 4.49 13.12
N ASN A 61 17.37 4.84 12.26
CA ASN A 61 17.05 4.16 10.99
C ASN A 61 16.61 2.68 11.13
N TYR A 62 16.25 2.23 12.33
CA TYR A 62 15.63 0.92 12.53
C TYR A 62 14.19 0.89 12.01
N GLN A 63 13.52 2.04 12.05
CA GLN A 63 12.21 2.27 11.42
C GLN A 63 12.38 3.33 10.33
N SER A 64 11.70 3.18 9.19
CA SER A 64 11.73 4.16 8.10
C SER A 64 10.40 4.15 7.34
N ASP A 65 9.67 5.26 7.40
CA ASP A 65 8.41 5.44 6.66
C ASP A 65 8.64 5.42 5.14
N GLN A 66 9.75 6.00 4.68
CA GLN A 66 10.22 5.94 3.30
C GLN A 66 10.31 4.49 2.80
N ARG A 67 11.01 3.62 3.54
CA ARG A 67 11.19 2.20 3.17
C ARG A 67 9.85 1.45 3.08
N VAL A 68 8.92 1.77 3.99
CA VAL A 68 7.57 1.17 3.98
C VAL A 68 6.77 1.67 2.78
N ALA A 69 6.90 2.95 2.42
CA ALA A 69 6.21 3.54 1.28
C ALA A 69 6.69 2.91 -0.05
N GLU A 70 8.00 2.82 -0.27
CA GLU A 70 8.64 2.18 -1.43
C GLU A 70 8.22 0.70 -1.56
N GLN A 71 8.30 -0.06 -0.46
CA GLN A 71 7.87 -1.46 -0.45
C GLN A 71 6.37 -1.60 -0.75
N THR A 72 5.56 -0.67 -0.26
CA THR A 72 4.12 -0.62 -0.53
C THR A 72 3.88 -0.37 -2.01
N LEU A 73 4.51 0.65 -2.60
CA LEU A 73 4.45 0.96 -4.02
C LEU A 73 4.80 -0.29 -4.86
N ALA A 74 5.99 -0.85 -4.65
CA ALA A 74 6.48 -2.00 -5.40
C ALA A 74 5.55 -3.22 -5.27
N SER A 75 5.03 -3.50 -4.07
CA SER A 75 4.05 -4.57 -3.85
C SER A 75 2.74 -4.32 -4.61
N GLN A 76 2.21 -3.10 -4.59
CA GLN A 76 0.94 -2.77 -5.24
C GLN A 76 1.06 -2.82 -6.77
N ILE A 77 2.18 -2.35 -7.34
CA ILE A 77 2.48 -2.48 -8.77
C ILE A 77 2.50 -3.95 -9.18
N ARG A 78 3.23 -4.81 -8.45
CA ARG A 78 3.24 -6.27 -8.72
C ARG A 78 1.86 -6.90 -8.67
N LYS A 79 0.94 -6.35 -7.87
CA LYS A 79 -0.47 -6.79 -7.77
C LYS A 79 -1.37 -6.19 -8.85
N GLY A 80 -0.81 -5.42 -9.79
CA GLY A 80 -1.54 -4.77 -10.87
C GLY A 80 -2.53 -3.74 -10.36
N LYS A 81 -2.08 -2.87 -9.46
CA LYS A 81 -2.86 -1.76 -8.89
C LYS A 81 -2.39 -0.45 -9.49
N GLY A 82 -3.35 0.38 -9.89
CA GLY A 82 -3.09 1.73 -10.36
C GLY A 82 -2.92 2.71 -9.19
N LEU A 83 -2.50 3.92 -9.54
CA LEU A 83 -2.15 5.01 -8.63
C LEU A 83 -3.17 5.21 -7.50
N GLN A 84 -4.48 5.24 -7.80
CA GLN A 84 -5.50 5.51 -6.79
C GLN A 84 -5.55 4.44 -5.68
N ARG A 85 -5.28 3.18 -6.01
CA ARG A 85 -5.22 2.09 -5.02
C ARG A 85 -3.91 2.11 -4.23
N ILE A 86 -2.83 2.60 -4.83
CA ILE A 86 -1.55 2.79 -4.15
C ILE A 86 -1.68 3.91 -3.11
N LYS A 87 -2.23 5.07 -3.49
CA LYS A 87 -2.50 6.18 -2.57
C LYS A 87 -3.37 5.74 -1.38
N GLN A 88 -4.40 4.95 -1.64
CA GLN A 88 -5.23 4.36 -0.57
C GLN A 88 -4.43 3.42 0.34
N ALA A 89 -3.53 2.61 -0.20
CA ALA A 89 -2.70 1.69 0.58
C ALA A 89 -1.69 2.43 1.48
N LEU A 90 -1.10 3.53 0.99
CA LEU A 90 -0.24 4.41 1.79
C LEU A 90 -1.03 5.11 2.89
N LYS A 91 -2.18 5.69 2.55
CA LYS A 91 -3.07 6.33 3.52
C LYS A 91 -3.52 5.39 4.63
N ALA A 92 -3.80 4.12 4.30
CA ALA A 92 -4.15 3.10 5.31
C ALA A 92 -3.00 2.81 6.29
N LYS A 93 -1.75 3.07 5.88
CA LYS A 93 -0.54 3.00 6.70
C LYS A 93 -0.14 4.34 7.31
N GLN A 94 -0.94 5.39 7.08
CA GLN A 94 -0.68 6.78 7.49
C GLN A 94 0.65 7.31 6.96
N LEU A 95 0.95 6.97 5.71
CA LEU A 95 2.12 7.46 4.99
C LEU A 95 1.71 8.54 4.00
N ASP A 96 2.55 9.57 3.88
CA ASP A 96 2.42 10.57 2.83
C ASP A 96 2.84 9.98 1.47
N GLU A 97 2.15 10.38 0.41
CA GLU A 97 2.56 10.04 -0.96
C GLU A 97 3.80 10.81 -1.40
N GLU A 98 4.12 11.93 -0.75
CA GLU A 98 5.35 12.69 -0.97
C GLU A 98 6.61 11.80 -0.91
N LEU A 99 6.59 10.79 -0.03
CA LEU A 99 7.66 9.80 0.15
C LEU A 99 7.98 9.00 -1.13
N ILE A 100 7.06 8.91 -2.09
CA ILE A 100 7.28 8.11 -3.31
C ILE A 100 7.02 8.90 -4.59
N THR A 101 7.06 10.24 -4.52
CA THR A 101 6.64 11.09 -5.64
C THR A 101 7.50 10.89 -6.88
N GLU A 102 8.81 10.71 -6.73
CA GLU A 102 9.71 10.52 -7.86
C GLU A 102 9.51 9.14 -8.50
N GLU A 103 9.39 8.10 -7.67
CA GLU A 103 9.14 6.73 -8.12
C GLU A 103 7.81 6.62 -8.85
N LEU A 104 6.77 7.35 -8.41
CA LEU A 104 5.47 7.38 -9.09
C LEU A 104 5.54 7.97 -10.51
N LYS A 105 6.47 8.89 -10.78
CA LYS A 105 6.68 9.48 -12.11
C LYS A 105 7.39 8.52 -13.06
N GLU A 106 8.21 7.61 -12.53
CA GLU A 106 8.92 6.60 -13.33
C GLU A 106 8.01 5.45 -13.79
N VAL A 107 6.83 5.29 -13.17
CA VAL A 107 5.90 4.21 -13.54
C VAL A 107 5.15 4.54 -14.83
N ASP A 108 5.31 3.69 -15.84
CA ASP A 108 4.42 3.70 -17.02
C ASP A 108 3.05 3.10 -16.69
N TRP A 109 2.13 3.94 -16.22
CA TRP A 109 0.77 3.55 -15.87
C TRP A 109 -0.04 3.03 -17.06
N LEU A 110 0.25 3.50 -18.28
CA LEU A 110 -0.42 3.05 -19.48
C LEU A 110 -0.03 1.61 -19.80
N GLU A 111 1.27 1.31 -19.75
CA GLU A 111 1.78 -0.04 -19.96
C GLU A 111 1.23 -1.01 -18.89
N GLN A 112 1.25 -0.62 -17.61
CA GLN A 112 0.66 -1.43 -16.54
C GLN A 112 -0.83 -1.73 -16.76
N ALA A 113 -1.61 -0.74 -17.17
CA ALA A 113 -3.03 -0.91 -17.47
C ALA A 113 -3.26 -1.80 -18.69
N TYR A 114 -2.45 -1.61 -19.75
CA TYR A 114 -2.53 -2.38 -20.99
C TYR A 114 -2.23 -3.86 -20.76
N GLN A 115 -1.15 -4.19 -20.05
CA GLN A 115 -0.80 -5.58 -19.74
C GLN A 115 -1.90 -6.29 -18.95
N LEU A 116 -2.55 -5.59 -18.02
CA LEU A 116 -3.70 -6.13 -17.30
C LEU A 116 -4.94 -6.33 -18.18
N LYS A 117 -5.18 -5.40 -19.12
CA LYS A 117 -6.24 -5.54 -20.13
C LYS A 117 -5.97 -6.76 -21.00
N VAL A 118 -4.76 -6.89 -21.56
CA VAL A 118 -4.37 -7.99 -22.44
C VAL A 118 -4.48 -9.33 -21.72
N LYS A 119 -3.93 -9.44 -20.51
CA LYS A 119 -3.98 -10.67 -19.71
C LYS A 119 -5.42 -11.18 -19.47
N LYS A 120 -6.40 -10.29 -19.40
CA LYS A 120 -7.79 -10.63 -19.07
C LYS A 120 -8.73 -10.68 -20.27
N PHE A 121 -8.51 -9.84 -21.27
CA PHE A 121 -9.44 -9.61 -22.38
C PHE A 121 -8.81 -9.77 -23.77
N GLY A 122 -7.51 -10.07 -23.85
CA GLY A 122 -6.77 -10.20 -25.11
C GLY A 122 -6.30 -8.86 -25.69
N THR A 123 -5.57 -8.94 -26.80
CA THR A 123 -4.95 -7.81 -27.49
C THR A 123 -5.95 -6.98 -28.30
N GLU A 124 -7.03 -7.60 -28.78
CA GLU A 124 -8.01 -6.94 -29.64
C GLU A 124 -8.72 -5.74 -29.00
N VAL A 125 -8.98 -4.72 -29.83
CA VAL A 125 -9.80 -3.56 -29.47
C VAL A 125 -11.25 -3.88 -29.80
N SER A 126 -12.05 -4.15 -28.78
CA SER A 126 -13.46 -4.50 -28.96
C SER A 126 -14.28 -3.30 -29.46
N LYS A 127 -15.10 -3.49 -30.51
CA LYS A 127 -16.10 -2.51 -30.95
C LYS A 127 -17.40 -2.55 -30.13
N ASP A 128 -17.67 -3.66 -29.42
CA ASP A 128 -18.85 -3.81 -28.56
C ASP A 128 -18.72 -2.94 -27.30
N GLN A 129 -19.71 -2.06 -27.10
CA GLN A 129 -19.81 -1.17 -25.95
C GLN A 129 -19.90 -1.93 -24.62
N LYS A 130 -20.57 -3.10 -24.58
CA LYS A 130 -20.68 -3.92 -23.37
C LYS A 130 -19.33 -4.46 -22.91
N ILE A 131 -18.50 -4.90 -23.86
CA ILE A 131 -17.14 -5.37 -23.56
C ILE A 131 -16.25 -4.19 -23.14
N LYS A 132 -16.31 -3.05 -23.83
CA LYS A 132 -15.59 -1.83 -23.41
C LYS A 132 -15.93 -1.43 -21.96
N ALA A 133 -17.21 -1.41 -21.60
CA ALA A 133 -17.65 -1.09 -20.24
C ALA A 133 -17.16 -2.10 -19.19
N LYS A 134 -16.96 -3.38 -19.55
CA LYS A 134 -16.35 -4.38 -18.66
C LYS A 134 -14.86 -4.11 -18.46
N GLN A 135 -14.12 -3.75 -19.50
CA GLN A 135 -12.70 -3.41 -19.42
C GLN A 135 -12.47 -2.15 -18.56
N ILE A 136 -13.27 -1.10 -18.79
CA ILE A 136 -13.22 0.14 -18.01
C ILE A 136 -13.44 -0.13 -16.53
N ARG A 137 -14.55 -0.81 -16.16
CA ARG A 137 -14.85 -1.13 -14.76
C ARG A 137 -13.76 -1.99 -14.11
N PHE A 138 -13.18 -2.91 -14.87
CA PHE A 138 -12.09 -3.73 -14.37
C PHE A 138 -10.86 -2.88 -14.01
N LEU A 139 -10.39 -2.03 -14.91
CA LEU A 139 -9.20 -1.20 -14.66
C LEU A 139 -9.48 -0.09 -13.62
N GLN A 140 -10.69 0.47 -13.61
CA GLN A 140 -11.11 1.41 -12.58
C GLN A 140 -11.12 0.74 -11.19
N TYR A 141 -11.60 -0.50 -11.09
CA TYR A 141 -11.48 -1.30 -9.87
C TYR A 141 -10.02 -1.64 -9.52
N ARG A 142 -9.10 -1.61 -10.48
CA ARG A 142 -7.67 -1.72 -10.18
C ARG A 142 -7.03 -0.39 -9.76
N GLY A 143 -7.72 0.74 -9.91
CA GLY A 143 -7.27 2.05 -9.45
C GLY A 143 -6.57 2.90 -10.49
N PHE A 144 -6.73 2.58 -11.78
CA PHE A 144 -6.18 3.41 -12.85
C PHE A 144 -7.08 4.61 -13.11
N ASP A 145 -6.47 5.74 -13.48
CA ASP A 145 -7.18 6.94 -13.87
C ASP A 145 -7.87 6.77 -15.22
N MET A 146 -9.00 7.47 -15.42
CA MET A 146 -9.85 7.27 -16.59
C MET A 146 -9.13 7.56 -17.90
N SER A 147 -8.25 8.56 -17.94
CA SER A 147 -7.43 8.89 -19.12
C SER A 147 -6.51 7.74 -19.54
N VAL A 148 -5.86 7.08 -18.57
CA VAL A 148 -5.01 5.91 -18.78
C VAL A 148 -5.84 4.72 -19.24
N ILE A 149 -6.99 4.50 -18.61
CA ILE A 149 -7.92 3.42 -18.98
C ILE A 149 -8.34 3.53 -20.45
N MET A 150 -8.75 4.72 -20.88
CA MET A 150 -9.24 4.93 -22.24
C MET A 150 -8.15 4.70 -23.28
N LYS A 151 -6.91 5.10 -23.00
CA LYS A 151 -5.74 4.80 -23.85
C LYS A 151 -5.46 3.29 -23.89
N ALA A 152 -5.42 2.63 -22.73
CA ALA A 152 -5.10 1.21 -22.63
C ALA A 152 -6.10 0.30 -23.38
N ILE A 153 -7.40 0.59 -23.32
CA ILE A 153 -8.42 -0.23 -24.01
C ILE A 153 -8.50 0.04 -25.51
N ALA A 154 -7.95 1.16 -25.97
CA ALA A 154 -7.93 1.57 -27.37
C ALA A 154 -6.62 1.19 -28.09
N ARG A 155 -5.56 0.83 -27.34
CA ARG A 155 -4.26 0.41 -27.89
C ARG A 155 -4.37 -0.90 -28.67
N THR A 156 -3.86 -0.90 -29.89
CA THR A 156 -3.70 -2.06 -30.76
C THR A 156 -2.31 -2.69 -30.58
N SER A 157 -2.12 -3.94 -31.02
CA SER A 157 -0.85 -4.67 -30.91
C SER A 157 0.28 -4.09 -31.77
N ASP A 158 -0.03 -3.16 -32.67
CA ASP A 158 0.88 -2.68 -33.72
C ASP A 158 1.69 -1.43 -33.31
N GLU A 159 1.58 -1.02 -32.03
CA GLU A 159 2.38 0.05 -31.42
C GLU A 159 3.47 -0.58 -30.53
N GLU A 160 4.52 -1.08 -31.18
CA GLU A 160 5.87 -1.27 -30.62
C GLU A 160 6.85 -0.28 -31.27
#